data_AF-A0A0R2XE63-F1
#
_entry.id   AF-A0A0R2XE63-F1
#
_cell.length_a   1.000
_cell.length_b   1.000
_cell.length_c   1.000
_cell.angle_alpha   90.00
_cell.angle_beta   90.00
_cell.angle_gamma   90.00
#
_symmetry.space_group_name_H-M   'P 1'
#
loop_
_entity.id
_entity.type
_entity.pdbx_description
1 polymer ?
#
loop_
_entity_poly.entity_id
_entity_poly.type
_entity_poly.pdbx_seq_one_letter_code
_entity_poly.pdbx_strand_id
1 'polypeptide(L)'
;MNFILAVWACLILVLAGCASSGSRDAGMAMILSDVPLKEAGPNQVVPATTTLRRGDRVSVRRVVGDYAEVETMDHRRGYVPTGVLEDQ
;
A
#
# COMPACT_ATOMS: atom_id res chain seq x y z
N MET A 1 42.09 -15.39 -33.55
CA MET A 1 40.66 -15.48 -33.94
C MET A 1 39.83 -15.99 -32.76
N ASN A 2 39.88 -15.31 -31.61
CA ASN A 2 39.27 -15.77 -30.34
C ASN A 2 38.50 -14.68 -29.58
N PHE A 3 38.26 -13.51 -30.17
CA PHE A 3 37.61 -12.38 -29.49
C PHE A 3 36.07 -12.35 -29.64
N ILE A 4 35.49 -13.23 -30.45
CA ILE A 4 34.06 -13.19 -30.79
C ILE A 4 33.18 -13.95 -29.77
N LEU A 5 33.76 -14.86 -28.97
CA LEU A 5 33.00 -15.67 -28.01
C LEU A 5 32.72 -14.97 -26.67
N ALA A 6 33.44 -13.89 -26.33
CA ALA A 6 33.24 -13.18 -25.06
C ALA A 6 32.04 -12.20 -25.08
N VAL A 7 31.62 -11.76 -26.28
CA VAL A 7 30.52 -10.77 -26.43
C VAL A 7 29.14 -11.41 -26.27
N TRP A 8 29.02 -12.72 -26.47
CA TRP A 8 27.77 -13.46 -26.27
C TRP A 8 27.44 -13.75 -24.78
N ALA A 9 28.39 -13.58 -23.86
CA ALA A 9 28.20 -13.92 -22.45
C ALA A 9 27.50 -12.83 -21.61
N CYS A 10 27.44 -11.57 -22.06
CA CYS A 10 26.91 -10.46 -21.25
C CYS A 10 25.50 -9.99 -21.63
N LEU A 11 24.96 -10.36 -22.80
CA LEU A 11 23.72 -9.75 -23.30
C LEU A 11 22.42 -10.39 -22.75
N ILE A 12 22.49 -11.49 -22.02
CA ILE A 12 21.30 -12.26 -21.59
C ILE A 12 20.89 -11.96 -20.13
N LEU A 13 21.70 -11.24 -19.34
CA LEU A 13 21.40 -10.97 -17.92
C LEU A 13 20.63 -9.66 -17.64
N VAL A 14 20.20 -8.93 -18.67
CA VAL A 14 19.59 -7.59 -18.51
C VAL A 14 18.05 -7.60 -18.46
N LEU A 15 17.37 -8.75 -18.67
CA LEU A 15 15.90 -8.79 -18.83
C LEU A 15 15.10 -9.57 -17.78
N ALA A 16 15.67 -10.00 -16.66
CA ALA A 16 14.91 -10.68 -15.59
C ALA A 16 14.87 -9.89 -14.27
N GLY A 17 15.21 -8.60 -14.29
CA GLY A 17 15.36 -7.76 -13.09
C GLY A 17 14.14 -6.92 -12.69
N CYS A 18 13.02 -6.99 -13.40
CA CYS A 18 11.85 -6.13 -13.12
C CYS A 18 10.58 -6.95 -12.87
N ALA A 19 10.54 -7.62 -11.72
CA ALA A 19 9.28 -7.88 -11.02
C ALA A 19 9.53 -7.91 -9.51
N SER A 20 10.32 -6.96 -8.99
CA SER A 20 10.24 -6.62 -7.58
C SER A 20 9.16 -5.56 -7.40
N SER A 21 8.00 -6.00 -6.94
CA SER A 21 7.10 -5.17 -6.12
C SER A 21 6.31 -6.12 -5.26
N GLY A 22 6.95 -6.52 -4.16
CA GLY A 22 6.32 -7.27 -3.10
C GLY A 22 5.27 -6.43 -2.39
N SER A 23 4.09 -7.00 -2.21
CA SER A 23 3.34 -6.94 -0.97
C SER A 23 2.36 -8.11 -1.01
N ARG A 24 2.78 -9.25 -0.46
CA ARG A 24 1.96 -10.47 -0.44
C ARG A 24 0.97 -10.50 0.72
N ASP A 25 0.87 -9.43 1.51
CA ASP A 25 0.13 -9.47 2.79
C ASP A 25 -0.64 -8.16 3.09
N ALA A 26 -0.90 -7.31 2.09
CA ALA A 26 -1.79 -6.18 2.30
C ALA A 26 -3.24 -6.66 2.21
N GLY A 27 -3.87 -6.88 3.36
CA GLY A 27 -5.28 -7.28 3.45
C GLY A 27 -6.18 -6.19 2.87
N MET A 28 -7.20 -6.55 2.10
CA MET A 28 -8.19 -5.59 1.63
C MET A 28 -9.28 -5.44 2.69
N ALA A 29 -9.73 -4.21 2.93
CA ALA A 29 -10.84 -3.94 3.83
C ALA A 29 -11.83 -2.95 3.22
N MET A 30 -13.08 -3.07 3.63
CA MET A 30 -14.15 -2.12 3.31
C MET A 30 -14.39 -1.21 4.52
N ILE A 31 -14.64 0.08 4.25
CA ILE A 31 -15.02 1.05 5.27
C ILE A 31 -16.49 0.86 5.66
N LEU A 32 -16.76 0.63 6.94
CA LEU A 32 -18.12 0.39 7.45
C LEU A 32 -18.92 1.67 7.73
N SER A 33 -18.23 2.78 7.98
CA SER A 33 -18.84 4.08 8.30
C SER A 33 -17.92 5.22 7.87
N ASP A 34 -18.51 6.36 7.52
CA ASP A 34 -17.77 7.57 7.17
C ASP A 34 -16.74 7.93 8.27
N VAL A 35 -15.49 8.11 7.86
CA VAL A 35 -14.36 8.27 8.78
C VAL A 35 -13.31 9.23 8.19
N PRO A 36 -12.77 10.18 8.97
CA PRO A 36 -11.66 11.00 8.51
C PRO A 36 -10.40 10.14 8.33
N LEU A 37 -9.71 10.33 7.21
CA LEU A 37 -8.41 9.72 6.98
C LEU A 37 -7.35 10.55 7.70
N LYS A 38 -6.73 10.05 8.77
CA LYS A 38 -5.71 10.79 9.51
C LYS A 38 -4.35 10.67 8.82
N GLU A 39 -4.00 11.62 7.95
CA GLU A 39 -2.79 11.58 7.13
C GLU A 39 -1.49 11.77 7.95
N ALA A 40 -1.55 12.51 9.06
CA ALA A 40 -0.40 12.77 9.93
C ALA A 40 -0.18 11.71 11.02
N GLY A 41 -1.12 10.78 11.19
CA GLY A 41 -1.00 9.70 12.18
C GLY A 41 -2.23 9.54 13.09
N PRO A 42 -2.28 8.48 13.92
CA PRO A 42 -3.43 8.17 14.77
C PRO A 42 -3.75 9.29 15.79
N ASN A 43 -2.73 10.01 16.26
CA ASN A 43 -2.84 11.12 17.22
C ASN A 43 -2.90 12.50 16.57
N GLN A 44 -3.25 12.57 15.28
CA GLN A 44 -3.40 13.82 14.56
C GLN A 44 -4.39 14.76 15.25
N VAL A 45 -3.92 15.99 15.53
CA VAL A 45 -4.73 17.07 16.13
C VAL A 45 -5.26 18.06 15.09
N VAL A 46 -4.60 18.15 13.92
CA VAL A 46 -5.07 18.97 12.80
C VAL A 46 -6.23 18.28 12.09
N PRO A 47 -7.22 19.00 11.57
CA PRO A 47 -8.34 18.38 10.85
C PRO A 47 -7.83 17.60 9.64
N ALA A 48 -8.42 16.43 9.40
CA ALA A 48 -8.15 15.63 8.20
C ALA A 48 -8.60 16.37 6.94
N THR A 49 -7.85 16.20 5.85
CA THR A 49 -8.21 16.81 4.56
C THR A 49 -9.13 15.92 3.74
N THR A 50 -9.16 14.63 4.07
CA THR A 50 -9.92 13.60 3.36
C THR A 50 -10.82 12.83 4.31
N THR A 51 -12.01 12.46 3.85
CA THR A 51 -12.94 11.56 4.55
C THR A 51 -13.16 10.36 3.66
N LEU A 52 -12.97 9.16 4.19
CA LEU A 52 -13.39 7.92 3.56
C LEU A 52 -14.86 7.68 3.86
N ARG A 53 -15.60 7.24 2.86
CA ARG A 53 -17.03 6.98 2.94
C ARG A 53 -17.28 5.51 3.20
N ARG A 54 -18.43 5.21 3.80
CA ARG A 54 -18.91 3.84 3.88
C ARG A 54 -18.91 3.18 2.49
N GLY A 55 -18.29 2.01 2.41
CA GLY A 55 -18.15 1.20 1.22
C GLY A 55 -16.90 1.47 0.39
N ASP A 56 -16.09 2.47 0.75
CA ASP A 56 -14.77 2.64 0.17
C ASP A 56 -13.92 1.40 0.47
N ARG A 57 -13.13 0.98 -0.53
CA ARG A 57 -12.16 -0.11 -0.39
C ARG A 57 -10.79 0.47 -0.14
N VAL A 58 -10.07 -0.11 0.81
CA VAL A 58 -8.71 0.27 1.15
C VAL A 58 -7.83 -0.96 1.31
N SER A 59 -6.52 -0.76 1.11
CA SER A 59 -5.51 -1.76 1.40
C SER A 59 -4.95 -1.51 2.80
N VAL A 60 -5.10 -2.47 3.70
CA VAL A 60 -4.54 -2.44 5.05
C VAL A 60 -3.07 -2.82 4.98
N ARG A 61 -2.20 -1.89 5.38
CA ARG A 61 -0.74 -2.10 5.36
C ARG A 61 -0.21 -2.64 6.68
N ARG A 62 -0.71 -2.11 7.79
CA ARG A 62 -0.38 -2.55 9.15
C ARG A 62 -1.40 -2.05 10.17
N VAL A 63 -1.51 -2.76 11.28
CA VAL A 63 -2.28 -2.34 12.46
C VAL A 63 -1.32 -1.83 13.54
N VAL A 64 -1.66 -0.69 14.13
CA VAL A 64 -0.91 0.01 15.20
C VAL A 64 -1.90 0.37 16.32
N GLY A 65 -2.03 -0.52 17.30
CA GLY A 65 -3.02 -0.38 18.38
C GLY A 65 -4.45 -0.42 17.82
N ASP A 66 -5.26 0.57 18.16
CA ASP A 66 -6.66 0.69 17.71
C ASP A 66 -6.82 1.29 16.31
N TYR A 67 -5.71 1.51 15.58
CA TYR A 67 -5.70 2.11 14.26
C TYR A 67 -5.02 1.21 13.24
N ALA A 68 -5.48 1.28 11.99
CA ALA A 68 -4.82 0.68 10.85
C ALA A 68 -4.25 1.77 9.94
N GLU A 69 -3.02 1.57 9.47
CA GLU A 69 -2.50 2.31 8.32
C GLU A 69 -3.11 1.71 7.06
N VAL A 70 -3.82 2.54 6.31
CA VAL A 70 -4.52 2.14 5.09
C VAL A 70 -4.03 2.95 3.90
N GLU A 71 -4.03 2.33 2.72
CA GLU A 71 -3.82 2.97 1.44
C GLU A 71 -5.12 2.93 0.62
N THR A 72 -5.57 4.10 0.17
CA THR A 72 -6.75 4.24 -0.68
C THR A 72 -6.44 3.84 -2.12
N MET A 73 -7.48 3.66 -2.94
CA MET A 73 -7.32 3.33 -4.36
C MET A 73 -6.63 4.44 -5.17
N ASP A 74 -6.66 5.69 -4.70
CA ASP A 74 -5.91 6.81 -5.26
C ASP A 74 -4.52 7.00 -4.62
N HIS A 75 -3.99 5.96 -3.97
CA HIS A 75 -2.65 5.92 -3.37
C HIS A 75 -2.41 6.93 -2.23
N ARG A 76 -3.48 7.46 -1.62
CA ARG A 76 -3.35 8.23 -0.38
C ARG A 76 -3.20 7.30 0.81
N ARG A 77 -2.40 7.73 1.77
CA ARG A 77 -2.16 6.97 3.00
C ARG A 77 -2.62 7.75 4.20
N GLY A 78 -3.08 7.01 5.20
CA GLY A 78 -3.42 7.56 6.49
C GLY A 78 -3.90 6.48 7.44
N TYR A 79 -4.40 6.94 8.58
CA TYR A 79 -4.84 6.05 9.66
C TYR A 79 -6.34 6.17 9.88
N VAL A 80 -6.98 5.02 10.07
CA VAL A 80 -8.38 4.90 10.47
C VAL A 80 -8.51 3.94 11.65
N PRO A 81 -9.55 4.07 12.51
CA PRO A 81 -9.80 3.10 13.57
C PRO A 81 -10.01 1.69 13.00
N THR A 82 -9.50 0.66 13.66
CA THR A 82 -9.74 -0.74 13.22
C THR A 82 -11.21 -1.12 13.27
N GLY A 83 -11.97 -0.56 14.21
CA GLY A 83 -13.40 -0.82 14.37
C GLY A 83 -14.29 -0.34 13.21
N VAL A 84 -13.75 0.42 12.24
CA VAL A 84 -14.48 0.83 11.03
C VAL A 84 -14.11 0.02 9.79
N LEU A 85 -13.31 -1.04 9.95
CA LEU A 85 -12.85 -1.90 8.86
C LEU A 85 -13.54 -3.26 8.90
N GLU A 86 -13.89 -3.77 7.71
CA GLU A 86 -14.31 -5.15 7.48
C GLU A 86 -13.39 -5.80 6.44
N ASP A 87 -12.64 -6.82 6.86
CA ASP A 87 -11.78 -7.60 5.97
C ASP A 87 -12.59 -8.25 4.83
N GLN A 88 -12.01 -8.25 3.62
CA GLN A 88 -12.64 -8.74 2.38
C GLN A 88 -11.87 -9.90 1.76
#